data_AF-A0A7M7NJW3-F1
#
_entry.id   AF-A0A7M7NJW3-F1
#
_cell.length_a   1.000
_cell.length_b   1.000
_cell.length_c   1.000
_cell.angle_alpha   90.00
_cell.angle_beta   90.00
_cell.angle_gamma   90.00
#
_symmetry.space_group_name_H-M   'P 1'
#
loop_
_entity.id
_entity.type
_entity.pdbx_description
1 polymer ?
#
loop_
_entity_poly.entity_id
_entity_poly.type
_entity_poly.pdbx_seq_one_letter_code
_entity_poly.pdbx_strand_id
1 'polypeptide(L)'
;MRIHPETQMSAKDLPSYLKECDHHPSQREINNALLGATKKDFNKPNLMLKEREVSEIVFMIYVPRGTGLEAKNVRKSTWLNPLVDGEEARKMMGNDEVKNVELSKSLQLVFNSMQERKEQEIYKERIRKREEEKKRLELEEQEKERKEQEKKLIAGVGNGEKKEDESGEKVNSGEKE
;
A
#
# COMPACT_ATOMS: atom_id res chain seq x y z
N MET A 1 -2.59 28.21 -10.48
CA MET A 1 -2.97 29.01 -11.68
C MET A 1 -2.06 28.65 -12.85
N ARG A 2 -2.57 28.45 -14.08
CA ARG A 2 -1.73 28.45 -15.29
C ARG A 2 -1.64 29.89 -15.78
N ILE A 3 -0.42 30.41 -15.90
CA ILE A 3 -0.16 31.78 -16.35
C ILE A 3 -0.28 31.77 -17.87
N HIS A 4 -1.15 32.61 -18.44
CA HIS A 4 -1.26 32.80 -19.89
C HIS A 4 -0.12 33.74 -20.34
N PRO A 5 0.36 33.70 -21.60
CA PRO A 5 1.44 34.57 -22.09
C PRO A 5 1.22 36.09 -21.93
N GLU A 6 -0.03 36.54 -21.75
CA GLU A 6 -0.43 37.93 -21.49
C GLU A 6 -0.58 38.24 -19.97
N THR A 7 -0.50 37.22 -19.12
CA THR A 7 -0.74 37.32 -17.68
C THR A 7 0.50 37.82 -16.98
N GLN A 8 0.35 38.89 -16.20
CA GLN A 8 1.38 39.44 -15.33
C GLN A 8 1.07 39.05 -13.89
N MET A 9 2.09 38.70 -13.11
CA MET A 9 1.97 38.52 -11.66
C MET A 9 2.64 39.66 -10.91
N SER A 10 2.18 39.98 -9.71
CA SER A 10 2.92 40.86 -8.83
C SER A 10 4.14 40.13 -8.29
N ALA A 11 5.29 40.81 -8.20
CA ALA A 11 6.49 40.25 -7.54
C ALA A 11 6.23 39.87 -6.07
N LYS A 12 5.23 40.46 -5.42
CA LYS A 12 4.82 40.11 -4.05
C LYS A 12 4.15 38.73 -3.97
N ASP A 13 3.53 38.28 -5.05
CA ASP A 13 2.83 36.99 -5.11
C ASP A 13 3.79 35.84 -5.49
N LEU A 14 5.01 36.17 -5.92
CA LEU A 14 6.03 35.21 -6.34
C LEU A 14 6.37 34.16 -5.25
N PRO A 15 6.57 34.52 -3.97
CA PRO A 15 6.83 33.52 -2.92
C PRO A 15 5.66 32.53 -2.75
N SER A 16 4.42 33.03 -2.81
CA SER A 16 3.21 32.20 -2.73
C SER A 16 3.09 31.27 -3.93
N TYR A 17 3.36 31.78 -5.14
CA TYR A 17 3.37 30.99 -6.37
C TYR A 17 4.39 29.85 -6.33
N LEU A 18 5.61 30.14 -5.86
CA LEU A 18 6.66 29.12 -5.70
C LEU A 18 6.24 28.06 -4.68
N LYS A 19 5.63 28.48 -3.57
CA LYS A 19 5.10 27.55 -2.56
C LYS A 19 4.00 26.64 -3.11
N GLU A 20 3.12 27.14 -3.97
CA GLU A 20 2.10 26.33 -4.66
C GLU A 20 2.71 25.30 -5.62
N CYS A 21 3.92 25.57 -6.13
CA CYS A 21 4.66 24.66 -7.01
C CYS A 21 5.60 23.70 -6.23
N ASP A 22 5.41 23.56 -4.91
CA ASP A 22 6.31 22.82 -4.01
C ASP A 22 7.78 23.27 -4.11
N HIS A 23 7.99 24.57 -4.32
CA HIS A 23 9.29 25.21 -4.31
C HIS A 23 9.45 26.04 -3.04
N HIS A 24 10.56 25.80 -2.33
CA HIS A 24 10.89 26.46 -1.07
C HIS A 24 12.26 27.17 -1.13
N PRO A 25 12.43 28.18 -2.01
CA PRO A 25 13.62 29.02 -1.98
C PRO A 25 13.56 30.02 -0.82
N SER A 26 14.73 30.42 -0.32
CA SER A 26 14.85 31.49 0.67
C SER A 26 14.53 32.85 0.04
N GLN A 27 14.13 33.82 0.85
CA GLN A 27 13.87 35.19 0.37
C GLN A 27 15.10 35.80 -0.31
N ARG A 28 16.32 35.45 0.15
CA ARG A 28 17.57 35.89 -0.46
C ARG A 28 17.75 35.33 -1.87
N GLU A 29 17.45 34.05 -2.08
CA GLU A 29 17.50 33.43 -3.41
C GLU A 29 16.49 34.06 -4.36
N ILE A 30 15.27 34.31 -3.88
CA ILE A 30 14.22 35.00 -4.65
C ILE A 30 14.71 36.38 -5.07
N ASN A 31 15.24 37.18 -4.13
CA ASN A 31 15.70 38.53 -4.42
C ASN A 31 16.87 38.55 -5.43
N ASN A 32 17.81 37.62 -5.30
CA ASN A 32 18.94 37.49 -6.22
C ASN A 32 18.48 37.10 -7.63
N ALA A 33 17.57 36.14 -7.74
CA ALA A 33 17.02 35.69 -9.03
C ALA A 33 16.16 36.77 -9.69
N LEU A 34 15.35 37.49 -8.89
CA LEU A 34 14.54 38.62 -9.35
C LEU A 34 15.41 39.73 -9.94
N LEU A 35 16.52 40.06 -9.27
CA LEU A 35 17.49 41.04 -9.76
C LEU A 35 18.14 40.59 -11.08
N GLY A 36 18.50 39.32 -11.18
CA GLY A 36 19.10 38.74 -12.40
C GLY A 36 18.16 38.76 -13.60
N ALA A 37 16.91 38.31 -13.43
CA ALA A 37 15.95 38.18 -14.52
C ALA A 37 15.39 39.54 -14.98
N THR A 38 15.08 40.45 -14.04
CA THR A 38 14.40 41.72 -14.38
C THR A 38 15.35 42.89 -14.54
N LYS A 39 16.57 42.81 -13.99
CA LYS A 39 17.53 43.92 -13.84
C LYS A 39 16.95 45.15 -13.11
N LYS A 40 15.88 44.95 -12.33
CA LYS A 40 15.18 45.99 -11.58
C LYS A 40 15.34 45.74 -10.07
N ASP A 41 15.35 46.83 -9.30
CA ASP A 41 15.44 46.75 -7.84
C ASP A 41 14.17 46.15 -7.22
N PHE A 42 14.37 45.24 -6.26
CA PHE A 42 13.32 44.57 -5.49
C PHE A 42 12.50 45.51 -4.59
N ASN A 43 13.03 46.70 -4.29
CA ASN A 43 12.35 47.70 -3.46
C ASN A 43 11.19 48.42 -4.18
N LYS A 44 10.92 48.11 -5.45
CA LYS A 44 9.81 48.71 -6.20
C LYS A 44 8.51 47.95 -5.88
N PRO A 45 7.57 48.54 -5.12
CA PRO A 45 6.41 47.83 -4.58
C PRO A 45 5.39 47.39 -5.65
N ASN A 46 5.52 47.86 -6.90
CA ASN A 46 4.61 47.62 -8.01
C ASN A 46 5.30 46.89 -9.20
N LEU A 47 6.31 46.07 -8.91
CA LEU A 47 6.97 45.29 -9.96
C LEU A 47 6.04 44.17 -10.45
N MET A 48 5.64 44.26 -11.71
CA MET A 48 4.88 43.22 -12.40
C MET A 48 5.84 42.34 -13.20
N LEU A 49 5.71 41.03 -13.04
CA LEU A 49 6.52 40.02 -13.68
C LEU A 49 5.75 39.35 -14.81
N LYS A 50 6.39 39.25 -15.97
CA LYS A 50 5.90 38.48 -17.11
C LYS A 50 6.26 37.00 -16.93
N GLU A 51 5.53 36.11 -17.60
CA GLU A 51 5.80 34.66 -17.59
C GLU A 51 7.27 34.33 -17.89
N ARG A 52 7.87 35.01 -18.89
CA ARG A 52 9.29 34.85 -19.22
C ARG A 52 10.20 35.15 -18.03
N GLU A 53 9.98 36.26 -17.35
CA GLU A 53 10.78 36.67 -16.18
C GLU A 53 10.60 35.67 -15.03
N VAL A 54 9.39 35.16 -14.81
CA VAL A 54 9.11 34.13 -13.80
C VAL A 54 9.82 32.82 -14.13
N SER A 55 9.78 32.38 -15.38
CA SER A 55 10.49 31.17 -15.82
C SER A 55 12.00 31.30 -15.64
N GLU A 56 12.55 32.48 -15.91
CA GLU A 56 13.97 32.77 -15.75
C GLU A 56 14.37 32.79 -14.27
N ILE A 57 13.54 33.38 -13.40
CA ILE A 57 13.71 33.32 -11.95
C ILE A 57 13.77 31.87 -11.47
N VAL A 58 12.84 31.02 -11.92
CA VAL A 58 12.81 29.61 -11.55
C VAL A 58 14.08 28.89 -12.02
N PHE A 59 14.56 29.15 -13.23
CA PHE A 59 15.80 28.54 -13.73
C PHE A 59 17.07 29.06 -13.05
N MET A 60 17.08 30.31 -12.57
CA MET A 60 18.19 30.83 -11.76
C MET A 60 18.26 30.16 -10.38
N ILE A 61 17.10 29.85 -9.78
CA ILE A 61 17.02 29.16 -8.49
C ILE A 61 17.28 27.65 -8.66
N TYR A 62 16.64 27.04 -9.65
CA TYR A 62 16.66 25.60 -9.94
C TYR A 62 17.30 25.36 -11.30
N VAL A 63 18.63 25.41 -11.31
CA VAL A 63 19.44 25.27 -12.51
C VAL A 63 19.16 23.92 -13.20
N PRO A 64 18.76 23.92 -14.48
CA PRO A 64 18.58 22.69 -15.26
C PRO A 64 19.89 21.92 -15.45
N ARG A 65 19.81 20.59 -15.52
CA ARG A 65 20.99 19.70 -15.64
C ARG A 65 21.84 19.89 -16.90
N GLY A 66 21.31 20.59 -17.92
CA GLY A 66 21.98 20.82 -19.20
C GLY A 66 22.84 22.10 -19.28
N THR A 67 22.92 22.90 -18.21
CA THR A 67 23.62 24.20 -18.25
C THR A 67 25.14 24.09 -18.12
N GLY A 68 25.68 22.92 -17.76
CA GLY A 68 27.12 22.74 -17.53
C GLY A 68 27.67 23.44 -16.28
N LEU A 69 26.79 24.04 -15.46
CA LEU A 69 27.17 24.61 -14.17
C LEU A 69 27.51 23.50 -13.16
N GLU A 70 28.53 23.74 -12.33
CA GLU A 70 28.99 22.74 -11.38
C GLU A 70 27.87 22.31 -10.42
N ALA A 71 27.56 21.02 -10.37
CA ALA A 71 26.52 20.45 -9.52
C ALA A 71 26.74 20.69 -8.01
N LYS A 72 27.95 21.08 -7.60
CA LYS A 72 28.26 21.51 -6.22
C LYS A 72 27.60 22.84 -5.86
N ASN A 73 27.43 23.72 -6.84
CA ASN A 73 26.81 25.03 -6.70
C ASN A 73 25.31 25.00 -7.03
N VAL A 74 24.81 23.87 -7.53
CA VAL A 74 23.38 23.67 -7.82
C VAL A 74 22.68 23.14 -6.59
N ARG A 75 21.49 23.69 -6.31
CA ARG A 75 20.64 23.27 -5.18
C ARG A 75 20.29 21.78 -5.32
N LYS A 76 20.55 20.99 -4.26
CA LYS A 76 20.25 19.55 -4.22
C LYS A 76 18.75 19.32 -4.08
N SER A 77 18.29 18.14 -4.52
CA SER A 77 16.88 17.73 -4.44
C SER A 77 16.32 17.87 -3.04
N THR A 78 15.14 18.48 -2.94
CA THR A 78 14.38 18.71 -1.71
C THR A 78 13.80 17.44 -1.10
N TRP A 79 13.83 16.32 -1.84
CA TRP A 79 13.28 15.04 -1.38
C TRP A 79 14.11 14.38 -0.28
N LEU A 80 15.44 14.44 -0.36
CA LEU A 80 16.33 13.80 0.62
C LEU A 80 16.78 14.76 1.72
N ASN A 81 16.83 16.06 1.40
CA ASN A 81 17.15 17.15 2.31
C ASN A 81 16.00 18.16 2.26
N PRO A 82 14.96 18.00 3.11
CA PRO A 82 13.85 18.93 3.13
C PRO A 82 14.33 20.32 3.53
N LEU A 83 13.68 21.33 2.95
CA LEU A 83 13.97 22.72 3.18
C LEU A 83 12.83 23.35 3.96
N VAL A 84 13.16 24.18 4.95
CA VAL A 84 12.21 25.06 5.62
C VAL A 84 12.66 26.47 5.32
N ASP A 85 11.81 27.25 4.64
CA ASP A 85 12.08 28.64 4.26
C ASP A 85 13.43 28.88 3.55
N GLY A 86 13.90 27.85 2.82
CA GLY A 86 15.14 27.88 2.06
C GLY A 86 16.40 27.42 2.80
N GLU A 87 16.30 27.04 4.07
CA GLU A 87 17.38 26.39 4.82
C GLU A 87 17.17 24.87 4.92
N GLU A 88 18.25 24.10 4.86
CA GLU A 88 18.17 22.65 5.05
C GLU A 88 17.71 22.32 6.47
N ALA A 89 16.62 21.57 6.61
CA ALA A 89 16.06 21.21 7.90
C ALA A 89 17.08 20.50 8.80
N ARG A 90 18.03 19.75 8.22
CA ARG A 90 19.13 19.10 8.95
C ARG A 90 20.05 20.09 9.68
N LYS A 91 20.25 21.29 9.14
CA LYS A 91 21.07 22.32 9.79
C LYS A 91 20.37 22.93 11.01
N MET A 92 19.04 22.87 11.03
CA MET A 92 18.24 23.35 12.16
C MET A 92 17.98 22.28 13.21
N MET A 93 18.31 21.01 12.94
CA MET A 93 18.23 19.95 13.94
C MET A 93 19.22 20.26 15.08
N GLY A 94 18.68 20.49 16.28
CA GLY A 94 19.47 20.85 17.47
C GLY A 94 19.38 22.32 17.88
N ASN A 95 18.73 23.18 17.08
CA ASN A 95 18.38 24.54 17.52
C ASN A 95 17.17 24.50 18.46
N ASP A 96 17.19 25.29 19.53
CA ASP A 96 16.08 25.39 20.52
C ASP A 96 14.75 25.83 19.88
N GLU A 97 14.81 26.52 18.74
CA GLU A 97 13.62 26.94 17.97
C GLU A 97 12.91 25.77 17.27
N VAL A 98 13.61 24.67 17.00
CA VAL A 98 13.03 23.47 16.39
C VAL A 98 12.53 22.56 17.50
N LYS A 99 11.21 22.63 17.74
CA LYS A 99 10.55 21.75 18.70
C LYS A 99 10.76 20.29 18.33
N ASN A 100 11.28 19.52 19.28
CA ASN A 100 11.29 18.06 19.16
C ASN A 100 9.85 17.57 18.96
N VAL A 101 9.64 16.77 17.91
CA VAL A 101 8.33 16.20 17.63
C VAL A 101 8.04 15.12 18.65
N GLU A 102 6.92 15.24 19.35
CA GLU A 102 6.44 14.20 20.25
C GLU A 102 5.92 13.02 19.42
N LEU A 103 6.75 12.00 19.23
CA LEU A 103 6.42 10.81 18.44
C LEU A 103 5.49 9.83 19.17
N SER A 104 5.07 10.13 20.40
CA SER A 104 4.26 9.25 21.26
C SER A 104 3.01 8.76 20.53
N LYS A 105 2.28 9.67 19.89
CA LYS A 105 1.01 9.40 19.20
C LYS A 105 1.20 8.52 17.95
N SER A 106 2.23 8.80 17.16
CA SER A 106 2.60 7.98 16.00
C SER A 106 3.09 6.59 16.40
N LEU A 107 3.89 6.49 17.46
CA LEU A 107 4.38 5.21 17.98
C LEU A 107 3.23 4.37 18.52
N GLN A 108 2.31 4.98 19.27
CA GLN A 108 1.12 4.30 19.79
C GLN A 108 0.24 3.75 18.66
N LEU A 109 0.05 4.50 17.57
CA LEU A 109 -0.68 4.04 16.39
C LEU A 109 -0.01 2.81 15.77
N VAL A 110 1.32 2.86 15.59
CA VAL A 110 2.09 1.74 15.02
C VAL A 110 2.02 0.52 15.93
N PHE A 111 2.17 0.69 17.24
CA PHE A 111 2.08 -0.40 18.21
C PHE A 111 0.70 -1.05 18.22
N ASN A 112 -0.36 -0.24 18.24
CA ASN A 112 -1.73 -0.76 18.17
C ASN A 112 -1.95 -1.54 16.86
N SER A 113 -1.49 -1.03 15.72
CA SER A 113 -1.61 -1.73 14.44
C SER A 113 -0.85 -3.06 14.42
N MET A 114 0.36 -3.09 14.99
CA MET A 114 1.17 -4.29 15.10
C MET A 114 0.53 -5.33 16.02
N GLN A 115 -0.06 -4.88 17.13
CA GLN A 115 -0.75 -5.75 18.07
C GLN A 115 -2.02 -6.33 17.45
N GLU A 116 -2.83 -5.52 16.78
CA GLU A 116 -4.04 -5.96 16.09
C GLU A 116 -3.74 -7.05 15.05
N ARG A 117 -2.67 -6.89 14.26
CA ARG A 117 -2.23 -7.91 13.29
C ARG A 117 -1.89 -9.23 13.97
N LYS A 118 -1.15 -9.20 15.08
CA LYS A 118 -0.82 -10.42 15.85
C LYS A 118 -2.07 -11.09 16.41
N GLU A 119 -3.00 -10.31 16.95
CA GLU A 119 -4.26 -10.84 17.48
C GLU A 119 -5.11 -11.49 16.38
N GLN A 120 -5.17 -10.88 15.19
CA GLN A 120 -5.85 -11.45 14.03
C GLN A 120 -5.19 -12.75 13.56
N GLU A 121 -3.86 -12.82 13.55
CA GLU A 121 -3.12 -14.05 13.21
C GLU A 121 -3.42 -15.18 14.20
N ILE A 122 -3.35 -14.89 15.50
CA ILE A 122 -3.67 -15.86 16.57
C ILE A 122 -5.13 -16.33 16.44
N TYR A 123 -6.06 -15.42 16.17
CA TYR A 123 -7.48 -15.76 15.99
C TYR A 123 -7.70 -16.68 14.78
N LYS A 124 -7.09 -16.35 13.63
CA LYS A 124 -7.13 -17.19 12.42
C LYS A 124 -6.55 -18.57 12.68
N GLU A 125 -5.44 -18.66 13.40
CA GLU A 125 -4.82 -19.95 13.73
C GLU A 125 -5.72 -20.80 14.64
N ARG A 126 -6.40 -20.18 15.62
CA ARG A 126 -7.38 -20.89 16.47
C ARG A 126 -8.57 -21.42 15.67
N ILE A 127 -9.10 -20.63 14.72
CA ILE A 127 -10.18 -21.09 13.83
C ILE A 127 -9.69 -22.28 13.01
N ARG A 128 -8.51 -22.16 12.38
CA ARG A 128 -7.95 -23.23 11.56
C ARG A 128 -7.80 -24.54 12.34
N LYS A 129 -7.27 -24.48 13.57
CA LYS A 129 -7.15 -25.65 14.46
C LYS A 129 -8.50 -26.28 14.77
N ARG A 130 -9.53 -25.48 15.07
CA ARG A 130 -10.89 -26.00 15.32
C ARG A 130 -11.50 -26.66 14.09
N GLU A 131 -11.28 -26.12 12.91
CA GLU A 131 -11.76 -26.71 11.65
C GLU A 131 -11.03 -28.01 11.33
N GLU A 132 -9.71 -28.07 11.52
CA GLU A 132 -8.91 -29.28 11.37
C GLU A 132 -9.37 -30.38 12.34
N GLU A 133 -9.68 -30.04 13.60
CA GLU A 133 -10.18 -30.97 14.61
C GLU A 133 -11.58 -31.48 14.29
N LYS A 134 -12.51 -30.60 13.85
CA LYS A 134 -13.84 -31.01 13.38
C LYS A 134 -13.77 -31.97 12.20
N LYS A 135 -12.93 -31.68 11.19
CA LYS A 135 -12.73 -32.57 10.04
C LYS A 135 -12.19 -33.93 10.46
N ARG A 136 -11.29 -33.97 11.44
CA ARG A 136 -10.76 -35.24 12.00
C ARG A 136 -11.86 -36.06 12.66
N LEU A 137 -12.71 -35.43 13.47
CA LEU A 137 -13.84 -36.11 14.13
C LEU A 137 -14.86 -36.63 13.11
N GLU A 138 -15.22 -35.83 12.10
CA GLU A 138 -16.13 -36.25 11.02
C GLU A 138 -15.57 -37.45 10.23
N LEU A 139 -14.25 -37.46 9.95
CA LEU A 139 -13.62 -38.59 9.25
C LEU A 139 -13.66 -39.87 10.10
N GLU A 140 -13.42 -39.76 11.41
CA GLU A 140 -13.46 -40.89 12.33
C GLU A 140 -14.89 -41.45 12.47
N GLU A 141 -15.91 -40.59 12.46
CA GLU A 141 -17.32 -40.98 12.49
C GLU A 141 -17.71 -41.71 11.19
N GLN A 142 -17.34 -41.17 10.02
CA GLN A 142 -17.56 -41.85 8.73
C GLN A 142 -16.85 -43.21 8.67
N GLU A 143 -15.64 -43.33 9.22
CA GLU A 143 -14.92 -44.61 9.23
C GLU A 143 -15.60 -45.65 10.14
N LYS A 144 -16.18 -45.22 11.28
CA LYS A 144 -16.99 -46.07 12.16
C LYS A 144 -18.26 -46.54 11.45
N GLU A 145 -18.98 -45.64 10.79
CA GLU A 145 -20.18 -45.98 10.01
C GLU A 145 -19.85 -46.98 8.88
N ARG A 146 -18.74 -46.77 8.16
CA ARG A 146 -18.29 -47.66 7.08
C ARG A 146 -17.96 -49.06 7.60
N LYS A 147 -17.26 -49.16 8.73
CA LYS A 147 -16.97 -50.44 9.42
C LYS A 147 -18.24 -51.12 9.92
N GLU A 148 -19.23 -50.37 10.38
CA GLU A 148 -20.52 -50.92 10.82
C GLU A 148 -21.34 -51.45 9.64
N GLN A 149 -21.39 -50.72 8.52
CA GLN A 149 -22.03 -51.18 7.28
C GLN A 149 -21.37 -52.46 6.75
N GLU A 150 -20.03 -52.52 6.76
CA GLU A 150 -19.27 -53.70 6.34
C GLU A 150 -19.59 -54.92 7.23
N LYS A 151 -19.66 -54.75 8.56
CA LYS A 151 -20.10 -55.81 9.48
C LYS A 151 -21.53 -56.28 9.20
N LYS A 152 -22.45 -55.37 8.89
CA LYS A 152 -23.85 -55.72 8.54
C LYS A 152 -23.92 -56.50 7.22
N LEU A 153 -23.13 -56.13 6.22
CA LEU A 153 -23.02 -56.86 4.95
C LEU A 153 -22.47 -58.28 5.16
N ILE A 154 -21.40 -58.44 5.94
CA ILE A 154 -20.81 -59.75 6.26
C ILE A 154 -21.81 -60.65 7.00
N ALA A 155 -22.58 -60.10 7.95
CA ALA A 155 -23.62 -60.84 8.65
C ALA A 155 -24.82 -61.21 7.74
N GLY A 156 -25.12 -60.40 6.72
CA GLY A 156 -26.19 -60.67 5.75
C GLY A 156 -25.86 -61.78 4.74
N VAL A 157 -24.58 -61.94 4.37
CA VAL A 157 -24.14 -63.00 3.44
C VAL A 157 -24.16 -64.39 4.10
N GLY A 158 -24.11 -64.48 5.43
CA GLY A 158 -24.13 -65.75 6.17
C GLY A 158 -25.48 -66.50 6.19
N ASN A 159 -26.56 -65.94 5.63
CA ASN A 159 -27.91 -66.54 5.65
C ASN A 159 -28.47 -66.89 4.26
N GLY A 160 -27.63 -66.90 3.22
CA GLY A 160 -28.05 -67.01 1.83
C GLY A 160 -27.68 -68.30 1.08
N GLU A 161 -27.21 -69.36 1.74
CA GLU A 161 -26.95 -70.65 1.09
C GLU A 161 -27.56 -71.80 1.89
N LYS A 162 -28.80 -72.17 1.54
CA LYS A 162 -29.33 -73.55 1.55
C LYS A 162 -30.80 -73.53 1.14
N LYS A 163 -31.06 -73.95 -0.09
CA LYS A 163 -32.27 -74.62 -0.62
C LYS A 163 -32.04 -74.81 -2.12
N GLU A 164 -32.18 -75.96 -2.76
CA GLU A 164 -32.54 -77.33 -2.40
C GLU A 164 -32.40 -78.04 -3.77
N ASP A 165 -31.41 -78.92 -3.96
CA ASP A 165 -31.32 -79.79 -5.13
C ASP A 165 -31.88 -81.16 -4.72
N GLU A 166 -33.19 -81.40 -4.89
CA GLU A 166 -33.73 -82.76 -5.04
C GLU A 166 -35.03 -82.70 -5.86
N SER A 167 -34.97 -83.09 -7.14
CA SER A 167 -36.17 -83.58 -7.84
C SER A 167 -35.81 -84.88 -8.55
N GLY A 168 -36.30 -85.97 -7.94
CA GLY A 168 -36.21 -87.33 -8.47
C GLY A 168 -37.22 -87.57 -9.59
N GLU A 169 -36.71 -88.16 -10.66
CA GLU A 169 -37.43 -88.68 -11.82
C GLU A 169 -38.09 -90.03 -11.50
N LYS A 170 -39.40 -90.21 -11.79
CA LYS A 170 -40.04 -91.49 -12.17
C LYS A 170 -41.41 -91.28 -12.90
N VAL A 171 -41.35 -91.32 -14.24
CA VAL A 171 -42.10 -92.18 -15.22
C VAL A 171 -43.52 -92.69 -14.84
N ASN A 172 -44.61 -92.38 -15.58
CA ASN A 172 -45.06 -93.05 -16.84
C ASN A 172 -46.51 -92.72 -17.33
N SER A 173 -46.68 -92.79 -18.66
CA SER A 173 -47.81 -93.29 -19.48
C SER A 173 -49.17 -92.58 -19.65
N GLY A 174 -49.58 -92.44 -20.94
CA GLY A 174 -50.97 -92.40 -21.45
C GLY A 174 -51.19 -91.35 -22.57
N GLU A 175 -50.86 -91.59 -23.85
CA GLU A 175 -51.67 -92.15 -24.98
C GLU A 175 -52.91 -91.35 -25.46
N LYS A 176 -52.87 -90.97 -26.76
CA LYS A 176 -53.95 -90.74 -27.77
C LYS A 176 -54.91 -89.55 -27.52
N GLU A 177 -55.30 -88.72 -28.50
CA GLU A 177 -55.58 -88.88 -29.95
C GLU A 177 -54.95 -87.78 -30.81
#